data_AF-A0A1F7GVM7-F1
#
_entry.id   AF-A0A1F7GVM7-F1
#
_cell.length_a   1.000
_cell.length_b   1.000
_cell.length_c   1.000
_cell.angle_alpha   90.00
_cell.angle_beta   90.00
_cell.angle_gamma   90.00
#
_symmetry.space_group_name_H-M   'P 1'
#
loop_
_entity.id
_entity.type
_entity.pdbx_description
1 polymer ?
#
loop_
_entity_poly.entity_id
_entity_poly.type
_entity_poly.pdbx_seq_one_letter_code
_entity_poly.pdbx_strand_id
1 'polypeptide(L)'
;MSSIEALKNNAGAMRSVVRVGYTLLGDTRTTDPELRRLYREHTTRERQNPQNNIDSIPAMLEVVREFSPHSPLTSFTFQELLEIWKMAVQFTDDHNELISDKVLPSEADVRTYIDSVMASPSPLTIDKQFEMLLTISEGDIVRAGITGMMASRLMARAGDTGLYPNIHIDPKDMSEWAQKMTQFESNHPNVIYDLPGDTYYFWTHFVGSVAFGCSNQSHLSLLDKSFQYGTSIMSVARGFAGSPTITSHREASELGRQAGAAIVAFSQELENI
;
A
#
# COMPACT_ATOMS: atom_id res chain seq x y z
N MET A 1 -23.72 -28.19 -3.69
CA MET A 1 -22.72 -27.55 -2.80
C MET A 1 -23.03 -26.08 -2.77
N SER A 2 -23.22 -25.51 -1.58
CA SER A 2 -23.55 -24.09 -1.46
C SER A 2 -22.34 -23.23 -1.89
N SER A 3 -22.58 -22.09 -2.55
CA SER A 3 -21.53 -21.12 -2.93
C SER A 3 -20.63 -20.72 -1.75
N ILE A 4 -21.15 -20.82 -0.52
CA ILE A 4 -20.45 -20.57 0.74
C ILE A 4 -19.42 -21.65 1.07
N GLU A 5 -19.70 -22.93 0.80
CA GLU A 5 -18.72 -24.02 1.01
C GLU A 5 -17.58 -23.94 -0.01
N ALA A 6 -17.88 -23.57 -1.26
CA ALA A 6 -16.86 -23.32 -2.27
C ALA A 6 -15.96 -22.13 -1.90
N LEU A 7 -16.54 -21.05 -1.38
CA LEU A 7 -15.80 -19.89 -0.83
C LEU A 7 -14.96 -20.28 0.38
N LYS A 8 -15.47 -21.09 1.30
CA LYS A 8 -14.72 -21.59 2.47
C LYS A 8 -13.56 -22.50 2.06
N ASN A 9 -13.78 -23.37 1.07
CA ASN A 9 -12.74 -24.27 0.57
C ASN A 9 -11.67 -23.50 -0.21
N ASN A 10 -12.04 -22.49 -1.00
CA ASN A 10 -11.09 -21.63 -1.71
C ASN A 10 -10.33 -20.70 -0.76
N ALA A 11 -11.00 -20.13 0.25
CA ALA A 11 -10.36 -19.34 1.30
C ALA A 11 -9.45 -20.21 2.18
N GLY A 12 -9.85 -21.45 2.48
CA GLY A 12 -9.04 -22.42 3.20
C GLY A 12 -7.84 -22.91 2.38
N ALA A 13 -8.01 -23.11 1.08
CA ALA A 13 -6.94 -23.47 0.16
C ALA A 13 -5.96 -22.31 -0.06
N MET A 14 -6.44 -21.08 -0.26
CA MET A 14 -5.60 -19.88 -0.29
C MET A 14 -4.86 -19.72 1.02
N ARG A 15 -5.56 -19.74 2.17
CA ARG A 15 -4.95 -19.67 3.50
C ARG A 15 -3.94 -20.79 3.73
N SER A 16 -4.11 -21.96 3.12
CA SER A 16 -3.15 -23.05 3.19
C SER A 16 -1.98 -22.88 2.21
N VAL A 17 -2.17 -22.30 1.03
CA VAL A 17 -1.07 -21.96 0.09
C VAL A 17 -0.21 -20.85 0.68
N VAL A 18 -0.87 -19.80 1.16
CA VAL A 18 -0.37 -18.70 1.99
C VAL A 18 0.40 -19.31 3.18
N ARG A 19 -0.25 -20.08 4.06
CA ARG A 19 0.38 -20.69 5.26
C ARG A 19 1.45 -21.78 5.01
N VAL A 20 1.35 -22.60 3.97
CA VAL A 20 2.34 -23.65 3.65
C VAL A 20 3.59 -23.03 3.01
N GLY A 21 3.45 -21.93 2.26
CA GLY A 21 4.59 -21.06 1.96
C GLY A 21 5.24 -20.51 3.24
N TYR A 22 4.41 -20.11 4.22
CA TYR A 22 4.84 -19.42 5.45
C TYR A 22 5.46 -20.27 6.56
N THR A 23 5.24 -21.59 6.61
CA THR A 23 5.72 -22.39 7.76
C THR A 23 7.20 -22.78 7.65
N LEU A 24 7.85 -22.48 6.52
CA LEU A 24 9.23 -22.89 6.22
C LEU A 24 10.28 -21.79 6.47
N LEU A 25 9.88 -20.56 6.81
CA LEU A 25 10.78 -19.41 6.84
C LEU A 25 10.62 -18.67 8.17
N GLY A 26 11.72 -18.63 8.94
CA GLY A 26 11.74 -18.27 10.37
C GLY A 26 11.40 -16.81 10.70
N ASP A 27 11.28 -16.57 12.01
CA ASP A 27 10.86 -15.32 12.63
C ASP A 27 12.02 -14.29 12.70
N THR A 28 11.90 -13.18 11.98
CA THR A 28 12.74 -11.97 12.21
C THR A 28 11.84 -10.74 12.18
N ARG A 29 11.42 -10.28 13.36
CA ARG A 29 10.70 -9.00 13.50
C ARG A 29 11.66 -7.85 13.17
N THR A 30 11.28 -6.98 12.24
CA THR A 30 11.97 -5.70 11.97
C THR A 30 11.29 -4.50 12.63
N THR A 31 10.13 -4.68 13.27
CA THR A 31 9.40 -3.61 13.97
C THR A 31 9.95 -3.41 15.40
N ASP A 32 10.27 -2.17 15.78
CA ASP A 32 10.61 -1.81 17.16
C ASP A 32 9.34 -1.83 18.06
N PRO A 33 9.22 -2.77 19.02
CA PRO A 33 8.03 -2.89 19.86
C PRO A 33 7.84 -1.71 20.82
N GLU A 34 8.91 -1.06 21.24
CA GLU A 34 8.88 0.06 22.17
C GLU A 34 8.41 1.33 21.46
N LEU A 35 8.93 1.58 20.25
CA LEU A 35 8.49 2.68 19.40
C LEU A 35 6.99 2.56 19.07
N ARG A 36 6.52 1.34 18.78
CA ARG A 36 5.09 1.07 18.52
C ARG A 36 4.21 1.31 19.76
N ARG A 37 4.72 1.05 20.97
CA ARG A 37 4.01 1.37 22.22
C ARG A 37 3.91 2.88 22.41
N LEU A 38 5.03 3.59 22.32
CA LEU A 38 5.11 5.04 22.48
C LEU A 38 4.20 5.76 21.47
N TYR A 39 4.21 5.34 20.21
CA TYR A 39 3.33 5.89 19.19
C TYR A 39 1.86 5.83 19.60
N ARG A 40 1.37 4.67 20.08
CA ARG A 40 -0.03 4.50 20.52
C ARG A 40 -0.40 5.37 21.73
N GLU A 41 0.57 5.70 22.57
CA GLU A 41 0.38 6.58 23.73
C GLU A 41 0.28 8.06 23.32
N HIS A 42 0.91 8.44 22.21
CA HIS A 42 0.99 9.82 21.73
C HIS A 42 -0.03 10.19 20.64
N THR A 43 -0.82 9.25 20.15
CA THR A 43 -1.74 9.49 19.03
C THR A 43 -3.21 9.43 19.43
N THR A 44 -3.95 10.49 19.13
CA THR A 44 -5.40 10.55 19.30
C THR A 44 -6.09 10.01 18.05
N ARG A 45 -7.10 9.15 18.22
CA ARG A 45 -7.93 8.62 17.11
C ARG A 45 -8.96 9.63 16.57
N GLU A 46 -8.83 10.89 16.95
CA GLU A 46 -9.73 11.95 16.48
C GLU A 46 -9.31 12.41 15.09
N ARG A 47 -10.30 12.73 14.25
CA ARG A 47 -10.08 13.22 12.90
C ARG A 47 -9.29 14.53 12.95
N GLN A 48 -8.04 14.48 12.48
CA GLN A 48 -7.18 15.66 12.49
C GLN A 48 -7.32 16.50 11.20
N ASN A 49 -7.90 15.95 10.13
CA ASN A 49 -8.05 16.64 8.85
C ASN A 49 -9.40 16.38 8.13
N PRO A 50 -10.17 17.43 7.76
CA PRO A 50 -11.45 17.29 7.05
C PRO A 50 -11.33 17.02 5.53
N GLN A 51 -10.16 17.17 4.91
CA GLN A 51 -9.98 16.87 3.48
C GLN A 51 -10.00 15.36 3.22
N ASN A 52 -10.77 14.95 2.21
CA ASN A 52 -10.99 13.55 1.84
C ASN A 52 -10.49 13.29 0.41
N ASN A 53 -10.05 12.07 0.13
CA ASN A 53 -9.51 11.62 -1.16
C ASN A 53 -10.59 11.30 -2.22
N ILE A 54 -11.77 11.94 -2.15
CA ILE A 54 -12.95 11.61 -3.00
C ILE A 54 -12.68 11.90 -4.49
N ASP A 55 -11.91 12.94 -4.81
CA ASP A 55 -11.59 13.33 -6.20
C ASP A 55 -10.16 12.93 -6.63
N SER A 56 -9.52 12.00 -5.91
CA SER A 56 -8.10 11.70 -6.13
C SER A 56 -7.81 10.99 -7.45
N ILE A 57 -8.72 10.15 -7.98
CA ILE A 57 -8.45 9.39 -9.22
C ILE A 57 -8.34 10.32 -10.44
N PRO A 58 -9.32 11.20 -10.76
CA PRO A 58 -9.16 12.13 -11.88
C PRO A 58 -7.92 13.01 -11.75
N ALA A 59 -7.61 13.51 -10.55
CA ALA A 59 -6.41 14.30 -10.31
C ALA A 59 -5.12 13.51 -10.55
N MET A 60 -5.05 12.25 -10.10
CA MET A 60 -3.91 11.37 -10.39
C MET A 60 -3.73 11.12 -11.89
N LEU A 61 -4.81 10.98 -12.67
CA LEU A 61 -4.72 10.80 -14.12
C LEU A 61 -4.15 12.04 -14.81
N GLU A 62 -4.50 13.24 -14.35
CA GLU A 62 -3.90 14.48 -14.84
C GLU A 62 -2.41 14.58 -14.48
N VAL A 63 -2.00 14.14 -13.28
CA VAL A 63 -0.58 14.00 -12.93
C VAL A 63 0.13 13.05 -13.91
N VAL A 64 -0.45 11.88 -14.23
CA VAL A 64 0.15 10.96 -15.23
C VAL A 64 0.29 11.64 -16.60
N ARG A 65 -0.74 12.37 -17.02
CA ARG A 65 -0.75 13.11 -18.30
C ARG A 65 0.38 14.15 -18.37
N GLU A 66 0.66 14.85 -17.26
CA GLU A 66 1.72 15.85 -17.18
C GLU A 66 3.12 15.21 -17.17
N PHE A 67 3.26 14.03 -16.56
CA PHE A 67 4.55 13.32 -16.44
C PHE A 67 4.94 12.48 -17.67
N SER A 68 4.00 12.11 -18.56
CA SER A 68 4.32 11.22 -19.68
C SER A 68 3.62 11.56 -21.00
N PRO A 69 4.39 11.86 -22.07
CA PRO A 69 3.98 11.58 -23.44
C PRO A 69 4.42 10.17 -23.93
N HIS A 70 5.20 9.38 -23.19
CA HIS A 70 5.79 8.10 -23.64
C HIS A 70 5.63 7.01 -22.56
N SER A 71 4.87 5.95 -22.89
CA SER A 71 4.42 4.82 -22.04
C SER A 71 5.01 4.75 -20.62
N PRO A 72 4.22 5.12 -19.58
CA PRO A 72 4.69 5.20 -18.20
C PRO A 72 4.72 3.85 -17.46
N LEU A 73 4.59 2.74 -18.19
CA LEU A 73 4.45 1.40 -17.63
C LEU A 73 5.71 0.58 -17.90
N THR A 74 6.58 0.50 -16.89
CA THR A 74 7.78 -0.36 -16.93
C THR A 74 7.35 -1.82 -17.12
N SER A 75 7.92 -2.51 -18.11
CA SER A 75 7.68 -3.95 -18.28
C SER A 75 8.46 -4.74 -17.23
N PHE A 76 7.76 -5.47 -16.37
CA PHE A 76 8.39 -6.31 -15.34
C PHE A 76 8.63 -7.74 -15.84
N THR A 77 9.75 -8.32 -15.43
CA THR A 77 9.99 -9.75 -15.52
C THR A 77 9.04 -10.51 -14.58
N PHE A 78 8.80 -11.80 -14.87
CA PHE A 78 8.02 -12.65 -13.98
C PHE A 78 8.60 -12.69 -12.55
N GLN A 79 9.93 -12.67 -12.41
CA GLN A 79 10.57 -12.67 -11.11
C GLN A 79 10.28 -11.38 -10.33
N GLU A 80 10.35 -10.22 -10.97
CA GLU A 80 10.02 -8.93 -10.32
C GLU A 80 8.56 -8.87 -9.91
N LEU A 81 7.64 -9.34 -10.77
CA LEU A 81 6.22 -9.44 -10.42
C LEU A 81 5.98 -10.37 -9.23
N LEU A 82 6.73 -11.47 -9.13
CA LEU A 82 6.65 -12.36 -7.97
C LEU A 82 7.17 -11.69 -6.70
N GLU A 83 8.26 -10.91 -6.77
CA GLU A 83 8.77 -10.16 -5.61
C GLU A 83 7.82 -9.03 -5.18
N ILE A 84 7.21 -8.31 -6.12
CA ILE A 84 6.16 -7.33 -5.85
C ILE A 84 4.96 -7.99 -5.18
N TRP A 85 4.54 -9.17 -5.65
CA TRP A 85 3.46 -9.93 -5.04
C TRP A 85 3.76 -10.30 -3.59
N LYS A 86 4.94 -10.91 -3.32
CA LYS A 86 5.35 -11.29 -1.97
C LYS A 86 5.36 -10.10 -1.02
N MET A 87 5.96 -8.99 -1.47
CA MET A 87 6.03 -7.75 -0.69
C MET A 87 4.62 -7.21 -0.37
N ALA A 88 3.72 -7.17 -1.33
CA ALA A 88 2.37 -6.65 -1.12
C ALA A 88 1.52 -7.57 -0.21
N VAL A 89 1.71 -8.89 -0.30
CA VAL A 89 1.11 -9.86 0.63
C VAL A 89 1.65 -9.67 2.05
N GLN A 90 2.97 -9.47 2.19
CA GLN A 90 3.62 -9.18 3.47
C GLN A 90 3.04 -7.96 4.17
N PHE A 91 2.71 -6.92 3.40
CA PHE A 91 2.19 -5.68 3.94
C PHE A 91 0.72 -5.80 4.31
N THR A 92 0.02 -6.78 3.74
CA THR A 92 -1.40 -7.05 4.01
C THR A 92 -1.59 -7.96 5.23
N ASP A 93 -0.71 -8.96 5.42
CA ASP A 93 -0.82 -9.99 6.48
C ASP A 93 0.27 -9.90 7.59
N ASP A 94 1.17 -8.91 7.51
CA ASP A 94 2.21 -8.60 8.50
C ASP A 94 3.14 -9.79 8.82
N HIS A 95 3.81 -10.34 7.78
CA HIS A 95 4.74 -11.47 7.92
C HIS A 95 6.22 -11.09 7.72
N ASN A 96 7.15 -12.02 8.00
CA ASN A 96 8.59 -11.75 8.14
C ASN A 96 9.43 -12.29 6.96
N GLU A 97 8.96 -12.13 5.73
CA GLU A 97 9.76 -12.53 4.56
C GLU A 97 10.83 -11.47 4.25
N LEU A 98 11.98 -11.93 3.74
CA LEU A 98 13.01 -11.05 3.20
C LEU A 98 12.48 -10.44 1.91
N ILE A 99 12.29 -9.12 1.90
CA ILE A 99 11.93 -8.39 0.70
C ILE A 99 13.16 -8.33 -0.21
N SER A 100 13.01 -8.69 -1.47
CA SER A 100 14.10 -8.63 -2.45
C SER A 100 14.54 -7.19 -2.69
N ASP A 101 15.86 -6.97 -2.65
CA ASP A 101 16.51 -5.71 -3.03
C ASP A 101 16.23 -5.27 -4.48
N LYS A 102 15.83 -6.19 -5.35
CA LYS A 102 15.52 -5.92 -6.76
C LYS A 102 14.32 -5.01 -6.98
N VAL A 103 13.36 -5.01 -6.06
CA VAL A 103 12.12 -4.23 -6.16
C VAL A 103 12.02 -3.16 -5.07
N LEU A 104 12.98 -3.14 -4.14
CA LEU A 104 13.02 -2.13 -3.10
C LEU A 104 13.48 -0.79 -3.67
N PRO A 105 12.83 0.31 -3.28
CA PRO A 105 13.31 1.65 -3.61
C PRO A 105 14.61 1.91 -2.84
N SER A 106 15.40 2.84 -3.35
CA SER A 106 16.62 3.22 -2.63
C SER A 106 16.27 3.92 -1.31
N GLU A 107 17.13 3.79 -0.29
CA GLU A 107 16.95 4.52 0.96
C GLU A 107 16.88 6.04 0.74
N ALA A 108 17.62 6.55 -0.25
CA ALA A 108 17.60 7.95 -0.62
C ALA A 108 16.22 8.40 -1.14
N ASP A 109 15.56 7.59 -1.96
CA ASP A 109 14.22 7.91 -2.49
C ASP A 109 13.19 7.93 -1.36
N VAL A 110 13.23 6.91 -0.48
CA VAL A 110 12.34 6.81 0.69
C VAL A 110 12.54 8.02 1.61
N ARG A 111 13.79 8.37 1.92
CA ARG A 111 14.10 9.54 2.74
C ARG A 111 13.63 10.83 2.08
N THR A 112 13.90 11.01 0.79
CA THR A 112 13.51 12.22 0.06
C THR A 112 12.00 12.41 0.11
N TYR A 113 11.23 11.33 -0.03
CA TYR A 113 9.78 11.40 0.08
C TYR A 113 9.33 11.77 1.49
N ILE A 114 9.89 11.12 2.53
CA ILE A 114 9.58 11.43 3.93
C ILE A 114 9.85 12.90 4.23
N ASP A 115 11.05 13.39 3.91
CA ASP A 115 11.45 14.77 4.15
C ASP A 115 10.52 15.76 3.41
N SER A 116 10.12 15.43 2.18
CA SER A 116 9.20 16.25 1.37
C SER A 116 7.80 16.35 1.99
N VAL A 117 7.28 15.24 2.51
CA VAL A 117 6.00 15.21 3.23
C VAL A 117 6.08 16.03 4.50
N MET A 118 7.14 15.84 5.30
CA MET A 118 7.33 16.52 6.59
C MET A 118 7.49 18.03 6.40
N ALA A 119 8.16 18.45 5.32
CA ALA A 119 8.30 19.85 4.94
C ALA A 119 7.01 20.47 4.38
N SER A 120 6.00 19.66 4.00
CA SER A 120 4.78 20.19 3.40
C SER A 120 4.06 21.16 4.34
N PRO A 121 3.68 22.37 3.88
CA PRO A 121 3.00 23.35 4.73
C PRO A 121 1.55 22.97 5.04
N SER A 122 0.98 22.06 4.26
CA SER A 122 -0.40 21.58 4.42
C SER A 122 -0.47 20.06 4.29
N PRO A 123 -1.52 19.43 4.82
CA PRO A 123 -1.74 18.02 4.58
C PRO A 123 -1.84 17.70 3.08
N LEU A 124 -1.30 16.55 2.68
CA LEU A 124 -1.21 16.11 1.29
C LEU A 124 -2.32 15.12 0.96
N THR A 125 -3.09 15.46 -0.08
CA THR A 125 -3.98 14.51 -0.75
C THR A 125 -3.20 13.44 -1.49
N ILE A 126 -3.84 12.33 -1.83
CA ILE A 126 -3.17 11.21 -2.50
C ILE A 126 -2.60 11.57 -3.88
N ASP A 127 -3.27 12.44 -4.63
CA ASP A 127 -2.76 12.95 -5.91
C ASP A 127 -1.48 13.78 -5.73
N LYS A 128 -1.38 14.60 -4.67
CA LYS A 128 -0.18 15.37 -4.35
C LYS A 128 0.96 14.47 -3.87
N GLN A 129 0.65 13.45 -3.07
CA GLN A 129 1.61 12.41 -2.71
C GLN A 129 2.13 11.70 -3.97
N PHE A 130 1.23 11.34 -4.89
CA PHE A 130 1.58 10.67 -6.14
C PHE A 130 2.48 11.51 -7.04
N GLU A 131 2.19 12.80 -7.20
CA GLU A 131 3.02 13.76 -7.94
C GLU A 131 4.45 13.84 -7.38
N MET A 132 4.59 13.92 -6.05
CA MET A 132 5.91 13.89 -5.38
C MET A 132 6.64 12.57 -5.64
N LEU A 133 5.94 11.44 -5.49
CA LEU A 133 6.52 10.11 -5.68
C LEU A 133 6.95 9.86 -7.12
N LEU A 134 6.17 10.34 -8.10
CA LEU A 134 6.54 10.28 -9.52
C LEU A 134 7.74 11.16 -9.84
N THR A 135 7.84 12.33 -9.23
CA THR A 135 9.03 13.18 -9.36
C THR A 135 10.28 12.46 -8.87
N ILE A 136 10.20 11.84 -7.68
CA ILE A 136 11.32 11.09 -7.09
C ILE A 136 11.66 9.85 -7.91
N SER A 137 10.66 9.19 -8.49
CA SER A 137 10.83 7.96 -9.26
C SER A 137 11.04 8.20 -10.76
N GLU A 138 11.32 9.44 -11.16
CA GLU A 138 11.56 9.83 -12.57
C GLU A 138 10.43 9.38 -13.53
N GLY A 139 9.19 9.41 -13.05
CA GLY A 139 8.00 9.00 -13.82
C GLY A 139 7.66 7.51 -13.77
N ASP A 140 8.46 6.65 -13.11
CA ASP A 140 8.11 5.23 -12.92
C ASP A 140 6.98 5.09 -11.88
N ILE A 141 5.78 4.75 -12.37
CA ILE A 141 4.55 4.64 -11.56
C ILE A 141 4.64 3.55 -10.49
N VAL A 142 5.23 2.40 -10.83
CA VAL A 142 5.28 1.27 -9.89
C VAL A 142 6.33 1.55 -8.81
N ARG A 143 7.50 2.09 -9.18
CA ARG A 143 8.52 2.52 -8.22
C ARG A 143 8.01 3.66 -7.32
N ALA A 144 7.24 4.59 -7.87
CA ALA A 144 6.55 5.63 -7.10
C ALA A 144 5.61 5.01 -6.06
N GLY A 145 4.77 4.06 -6.48
CA GLY A 145 3.88 3.34 -5.57
C GLY A 145 4.61 2.54 -4.50
N ILE A 146 5.69 1.83 -4.84
CA ILE A 146 6.48 1.07 -3.85
C ILE A 146 7.16 2.02 -2.86
N THR A 147 7.71 3.15 -3.32
CA THR A 147 8.30 4.18 -2.44
C THR A 147 7.27 4.72 -1.46
N GLY A 148 6.07 5.06 -1.94
CA GLY A 148 4.95 5.50 -1.10
C GLY A 148 4.53 4.44 -0.08
N MET A 149 4.47 3.18 -0.51
CA MET A 149 4.15 2.04 0.34
C MET A 149 5.17 1.86 1.48
N MET A 150 6.47 1.83 1.15
CA MET A 150 7.55 1.66 2.13
C MET A 150 7.61 2.82 3.13
N ALA A 151 7.61 4.07 2.64
CA ALA A 151 7.68 5.25 3.48
C ALA A 151 6.47 5.36 4.43
N SER A 152 5.27 5.07 3.92
CA SER A 152 4.05 5.16 4.73
C SER A 152 4.02 4.08 5.82
N ARG A 153 4.47 2.85 5.52
CA ARG A 153 4.56 1.79 6.56
C ARG A 153 5.64 2.11 7.60
N LEU A 154 6.77 2.65 7.15
CA LEU A 154 7.86 3.10 8.00
C LEU A 154 7.35 4.18 8.99
N MET A 155 6.77 5.27 8.48
CA MET A 155 6.33 6.41 9.30
C MET A 155 5.05 6.17 10.10
N ALA A 156 4.10 5.37 9.60
CA ALA A 156 2.83 5.12 10.31
C ALA A 156 2.92 3.98 11.33
N ARG A 157 3.82 3.01 11.13
CA ARG A 157 3.88 1.79 11.96
C ARG A 157 5.23 1.53 12.62
N ALA A 158 6.27 2.33 12.32
CA ALA A 158 7.65 1.99 12.63
C ALA A 158 8.03 0.58 12.12
N GLY A 159 7.42 0.19 10.99
CA GLY A 159 7.65 -1.10 10.35
C GLY A 159 8.89 -1.04 9.47
N ASP A 160 9.53 -2.19 9.27
CA ASP A 160 10.59 -2.35 8.26
C ASP A 160 11.82 -1.45 8.45
N THR A 161 12.07 -0.94 9.67
CA THR A 161 13.24 -0.08 9.99
C THR A 161 14.57 -0.75 9.71
N GLY A 162 14.62 -2.09 9.81
CA GLY A 162 15.80 -2.88 9.43
C GLY A 162 16.16 -2.84 7.94
N LEU A 163 15.22 -2.48 7.05
CA LEU A 163 15.49 -2.30 5.62
C LEU A 163 16.13 -0.94 5.30
N TYR A 164 15.93 0.05 6.17
CA TYR A 164 16.42 1.41 6.01
C TYR A 164 17.11 1.91 7.29
N PRO A 165 18.24 1.29 7.68
CA PRO A 165 18.82 1.46 9.00
C PRO A 165 19.25 2.90 9.33
N ASN A 166 19.48 3.76 8.32
CA ASN A 166 19.85 5.15 8.59
C ASN A 166 18.63 6.08 8.67
N ILE A 167 17.42 5.61 8.33
CA ILE A 167 16.20 6.39 8.53
C ILE A 167 15.75 6.20 9.98
N HIS A 168 16.12 7.16 10.82
CA HIS A 168 15.69 7.20 12.22
C HIS A 168 14.29 7.81 12.31
N ILE A 169 13.42 7.17 13.09
CA ILE A 169 12.02 7.58 13.28
C ILE A 169 11.78 7.77 14.76
N ASP A 170 11.39 8.97 15.15
CA ASP A 170 10.94 9.24 16.51
C ASP A 170 9.41 9.21 16.61
N PRO A 171 8.84 8.91 17.79
CA PRO A 171 7.38 8.96 17.99
C PRO A 171 6.76 10.31 17.60
N LYS A 172 7.53 11.39 17.73
CA LYS A 172 7.11 12.74 17.33
C LYS A 172 6.95 12.84 15.81
N ASP A 173 7.86 12.27 15.04
CA ASP A 173 7.81 12.31 13.58
C ASP A 173 6.62 11.51 13.07
N MET A 174 6.30 10.38 13.69
CA MET A 174 5.10 9.60 13.37
C MET A 174 3.81 10.38 13.65
N SER A 175 3.77 11.15 14.74
CA SER A 175 2.62 12.01 15.09
C SER A 175 2.48 13.18 14.13
N GLU A 176 3.58 13.80 13.74
CA GLU A 176 3.59 14.88 12.75
C GLU A 176 3.25 14.37 11.34
N TRP A 177 3.78 13.21 10.93
CA TRP A 177 3.41 12.52 9.69
C TRP A 177 1.91 12.34 9.57
N ALA A 178 1.26 11.93 10.66
CA ALA A 178 -0.18 11.77 10.70
C ALA A 178 -0.94 13.08 10.40
N GLN A 179 -0.37 14.23 10.74
CA GLN A 179 -0.96 15.53 10.41
C GLN A 179 -0.67 15.97 8.97
N LYS A 180 0.36 15.41 8.32
CA LYS A 180 0.73 15.73 6.93
C LYS A 180 -0.05 14.95 5.89
N MET A 181 -0.88 14.00 6.27
CA MET A 181 -1.61 13.14 5.33
C MET A 181 -3.13 13.31 5.44
N THR A 182 -3.81 13.26 4.30
CA THR A 182 -5.28 13.15 4.27
C THR A 182 -5.75 11.75 4.63
N GLN A 183 -6.98 11.65 5.15
CA GLN A 183 -7.62 10.37 5.47
C GLN A 183 -8.45 9.88 4.29
N PHE A 184 -8.65 8.55 4.22
CA PHE A 184 -9.55 7.90 3.26
C PHE A 184 -11.01 7.83 3.74
N GLU A 185 -11.28 8.23 4.98
CA GLU A 185 -12.49 7.82 5.69
C GLU A 185 -13.75 8.58 5.31
N SER A 186 -14.84 7.84 5.17
CA SER A 186 -16.20 8.36 5.28
C SER A 186 -16.61 8.46 6.76
N ASN A 187 -17.09 9.63 7.20
CA ASN A 187 -17.49 9.93 8.59
C ASN A 187 -18.64 9.02 9.05
N HIS A 188 -18.34 7.83 9.54
CA HIS A 188 -19.29 6.88 10.09
C HIS A 188 -19.19 6.86 11.62
N PRO A 189 -20.25 7.31 12.34
CA PRO A 189 -20.25 7.19 13.79
C PRO A 189 -20.13 5.70 14.18
N ASN A 190 -19.23 5.41 15.12
CA ASN A 190 -18.93 4.08 15.69
C ASN A 190 -17.95 3.17 14.92
N VAL A 191 -17.16 3.72 13.99
CA VAL A 191 -16.07 2.97 13.36
C VAL A 191 -14.76 3.25 14.11
N ILE A 192 -13.98 2.20 14.39
CA ILE A 192 -12.59 2.35 14.83
C ILE A 192 -11.80 2.75 13.60
N TYR A 193 -11.04 3.83 13.73
CA TYR A 193 -10.25 4.40 12.66
C TYR A 193 -8.77 4.16 12.92
N ASP A 194 -8.02 3.96 11.84
CA ASP A 194 -6.58 4.05 11.92
C ASP A 194 -6.16 5.51 11.99
N LEU A 195 -4.93 5.72 12.45
CA LEU A 195 -4.41 7.06 12.54
C LEU A 195 -4.16 7.60 11.12
N PRO A 196 -4.41 8.90 10.89
CA PRO A 196 -4.05 9.50 9.62
C PRO A 196 -2.56 9.28 9.33
N GLY A 197 -2.21 9.15 8.05
CA GLY A 197 -0.84 8.81 7.63
C GLY A 197 -0.57 7.32 7.42
N ASP A 198 -1.46 6.43 7.86
CA ASP A 198 -1.46 5.04 7.41
C ASP A 198 -2.08 4.94 6.00
N THR A 199 -1.30 5.31 4.99
CA THR A 199 -1.70 5.23 3.58
C THR A 199 -1.10 4.03 2.86
N TYR A 200 -0.34 3.17 3.54
CA TYR A 200 0.36 2.07 2.85
C TYR A 200 -0.61 1.07 2.23
N TYR A 201 -1.79 0.84 2.81
CA TYR A 201 -2.80 -0.03 2.19
C TYR A 201 -3.25 0.47 0.81
N PHE A 202 -3.40 1.78 0.63
CA PHE A 202 -3.68 2.35 -0.68
C PHE A 202 -2.55 2.03 -1.66
N TRP A 203 -1.31 2.34 -1.29
CA TRP A 203 -0.14 2.13 -2.14
C TRP A 203 0.10 0.64 -2.46
N THR A 204 -0.10 -0.26 -1.50
CA THR A 204 0.00 -1.72 -1.70
C THR A 204 -0.93 -2.20 -2.80
N HIS A 205 -2.21 -1.80 -2.74
CA HIS A 205 -3.20 -2.22 -3.74
C HIS A 205 -3.07 -1.47 -5.06
N PHE A 206 -2.60 -0.22 -5.02
CA PHE A 206 -2.23 0.55 -6.19
C PHE A 206 -1.10 -0.15 -6.98
N VAL A 207 0.01 -0.46 -6.32
CA VAL A 207 1.17 -1.16 -6.90
C VAL A 207 0.75 -2.49 -7.50
N GLY A 208 0.00 -3.31 -6.75
CA GLY A 208 -0.52 -4.56 -7.27
C GLY A 208 -1.36 -4.35 -8.53
N SER A 209 -2.32 -3.43 -8.50
CA SER A 209 -3.19 -3.19 -9.65
C SER A 209 -2.43 -2.69 -10.88
N VAL A 210 -1.43 -1.82 -10.72
CA VAL A 210 -0.63 -1.34 -11.86
C VAL A 210 0.30 -2.46 -12.36
N ALA A 211 1.12 -3.04 -11.50
CA ALA A 211 2.12 -4.04 -11.90
C ALA A 211 1.49 -5.28 -12.59
N PHE A 212 0.37 -5.78 -12.06
CA PHE A 212 -0.32 -6.92 -12.67
C PHE A 212 -1.21 -6.53 -13.85
N GLY A 213 -1.85 -5.35 -13.82
CA GLY A 213 -2.70 -4.86 -14.92
C GLY A 213 -1.93 -4.60 -16.21
N CYS A 214 -0.65 -4.23 -16.11
CA CYS A 214 0.24 -4.04 -17.26
C CYS A 214 0.85 -5.36 -17.78
N SER A 215 0.78 -6.43 -16.99
CA SER A 215 1.36 -7.71 -17.36
C SER A 215 0.43 -8.46 -18.33
N ASN A 216 0.85 -8.62 -19.59
CA ASN A 216 0.14 -9.47 -20.58
C ASN A 216 0.23 -10.99 -20.28
N GLN A 217 0.53 -11.35 -19.03
CA GLN A 217 0.86 -12.71 -18.62
C GLN A 217 -0.36 -13.38 -17.97
N SER A 218 -1.11 -14.14 -18.77
CA SER A 218 -2.35 -14.85 -18.36
C SER A 218 -2.21 -15.76 -17.12
N HIS A 219 -1.00 -16.25 -16.84
CA HIS A 219 -0.70 -17.09 -15.68
C HIS A 219 -0.62 -16.30 -14.35
N LEU A 220 -0.60 -14.96 -14.40
CA LEU A 220 -0.63 -14.09 -13.22
C LEU A 220 -2.04 -13.76 -12.73
N SER A 221 -3.08 -14.25 -13.43
CA SER A 221 -4.48 -14.06 -13.04
C SER A 221 -4.81 -14.55 -11.62
N LEU A 222 -4.05 -15.49 -11.06
CA LEU A 222 -4.21 -15.93 -9.68
C LEU A 222 -3.66 -14.90 -8.67
N LEU A 223 -2.54 -14.25 -8.99
CA LEU A 223 -1.93 -13.20 -8.16
C LEU A 223 -2.77 -11.93 -8.20
N ASP A 224 -3.25 -11.52 -9.37
CA ASP A 224 -4.20 -10.42 -9.53
C ASP A 224 -5.50 -10.66 -8.72
N LYS A 225 -6.07 -11.87 -8.82
CA LYS A 225 -7.23 -12.27 -7.99
C LYS A 225 -6.93 -12.22 -6.49
N SER A 226 -5.69 -12.46 -6.06
CA SER A 226 -5.33 -12.35 -4.64
C SER A 226 -5.43 -10.90 -4.14
N PHE A 227 -5.18 -9.89 -4.98
CA PHE A 227 -5.44 -8.49 -4.64
C PHE A 227 -6.91 -8.12 -4.74
N GLN A 228 -7.62 -8.64 -5.75
CA GLN A 228 -9.05 -8.37 -5.94
C GLN A 228 -9.90 -8.89 -4.77
N TYR A 229 -9.60 -10.09 -4.26
CA TYR A 229 -10.38 -10.76 -3.22
C TYR A 229 -9.69 -10.79 -1.86
N GLY A 230 -8.40 -10.46 -1.78
CA GLY A 230 -7.58 -10.58 -0.56
C GLY A 230 -8.15 -9.82 0.63
N THR A 231 -8.52 -8.55 0.45
CA THR A 231 -9.11 -7.72 1.53
C THR A 231 -10.43 -8.30 2.05
N SER A 232 -11.25 -8.87 1.16
CA SER A 232 -12.51 -9.53 1.53
C SER A 232 -12.27 -10.85 2.27
N ILE A 233 -11.34 -11.67 1.79
CA ILE A 233 -10.94 -12.94 2.42
C ILE A 233 -10.34 -12.67 3.81
N MET A 234 -9.45 -11.68 3.91
CA MET A 234 -8.83 -11.27 5.16
C MET A 234 -9.84 -10.74 6.16
N SER A 235 -10.79 -9.91 5.72
CA SER A 235 -11.88 -9.42 6.59
C SER A 235 -12.70 -10.55 7.19
N VAL A 236 -13.02 -11.58 6.40
CA VAL A 236 -13.71 -12.77 6.87
C VAL A 236 -12.84 -13.56 7.86
N ALA A 237 -11.58 -13.84 7.51
CA ALA A 237 -10.65 -14.60 8.36
C ALA A 237 -10.39 -13.91 9.71
N ARG A 238 -10.23 -12.58 9.70
CA ARG A 238 -10.05 -11.73 10.87
C ARG A 238 -11.29 -11.64 11.75
N GLY A 239 -12.47 -11.61 11.14
CA GLY A 239 -13.74 -11.73 11.87
C GLY A 239 -13.84 -13.03 12.66
N PHE A 240 -13.42 -14.16 12.07
CA PHE A 240 -13.36 -15.43 12.79
C PHE A 240 -12.29 -15.47 13.90
N ALA A 241 -11.20 -14.75 13.74
CA ALA A 241 -10.13 -14.64 14.73
C ALA A 241 -10.40 -13.59 15.84
N GLY A 242 -11.58 -12.96 15.84
CA GLY A 242 -11.94 -11.93 16.83
C GLY A 242 -11.15 -10.63 16.71
N SER A 243 -10.53 -10.37 15.56
CA SER A 243 -9.68 -9.20 15.29
C SER A 243 -10.07 -8.53 13.97
N PRO A 244 -11.29 -7.97 13.84
CA PRO A 244 -11.87 -7.53 12.57
C PRO A 244 -11.00 -6.48 11.86
N THR A 245 -11.04 -6.50 10.52
CA THR A 245 -10.40 -5.47 9.68
C THR A 245 -11.05 -4.11 9.90
N ILE A 246 -10.22 -3.08 10.00
CA ILE A 246 -10.65 -1.69 10.19
C ILE A 246 -11.23 -1.15 8.87
N THR A 247 -12.33 -0.40 8.92
CA THR A 247 -13.04 0.09 7.73
C THR A 247 -12.14 0.95 6.82
N SER A 248 -11.26 1.76 7.41
CA SER A 248 -10.31 2.61 6.68
C SER A 248 -9.34 1.82 5.81
N HIS A 249 -8.89 0.63 6.25
CA HIS A 249 -8.06 -0.24 5.43
C HIS A 249 -8.80 -0.65 4.16
N ARG A 250 -10.08 -1.01 4.29
CA ARG A 250 -10.91 -1.44 3.16
C ARG A 250 -11.11 -0.32 2.15
N GLU A 251 -11.39 0.89 2.62
CA GLU A 251 -11.54 2.07 1.76
C GLU A 251 -10.24 2.42 1.05
N ALA A 252 -9.12 2.45 1.78
CA ALA A 252 -7.79 2.68 1.21
C ALA A 252 -7.41 1.62 0.17
N SER A 253 -7.61 0.33 0.48
CA SER A 253 -7.37 -0.78 -0.44
C SER A 253 -8.18 -0.66 -1.73
N GLU A 254 -9.48 -0.37 -1.60
CA GLU A 254 -10.39 -0.30 -2.73
C GLU A 254 -10.09 0.90 -3.62
N LEU A 255 -9.80 2.07 -3.02
CA LEU A 255 -9.41 3.26 -3.77
C LEU A 255 -8.07 3.05 -4.48
N GLY A 256 -7.08 2.43 -3.81
CA GLY A 256 -5.78 2.10 -4.40
C GLY A 256 -5.92 1.21 -5.64
N ARG A 257 -6.76 0.17 -5.54
CA ARG A 257 -7.08 -0.72 -6.66
C ARG A 257 -7.76 0.02 -7.82
N GLN A 258 -8.75 0.86 -7.52
CA GLN A 258 -9.45 1.64 -8.55
C GLN A 258 -8.52 2.63 -9.24
N ALA A 259 -7.68 3.33 -8.48
CA ALA A 259 -6.69 4.26 -9.00
C ALA A 259 -5.68 3.55 -9.92
N GLY A 260 -5.12 2.43 -9.49
CA GLY A 260 -4.19 1.66 -10.31
C GLY A 260 -4.83 1.16 -11.61
N ALA A 261 -6.03 0.59 -11.54
CA ALA A 261 -6.75 0.13 -12.73
C ALA A 261 -7.07 1.27 -13.72
N ALA A 262 -7.44 2.45 -13.20
CA ALA A 262 -7.70 3.63 -14.03
C ALA A 262 -6.43 4.12 -14.75
N ILE A 263 -5.29 4.13 -14.06
CA ILE A 263 -4.00 4.48 -14.66
C ILE A 263 -3.58 3.49 -15.74
N VAL A 264 -3.78 2.18 -15.53
CA VAL A 264 -3.48 1.16 -16.55
C VAL A 264 -4.34 1.39 -17.80
N ALA A 265 -5.65 1.57 -17.63
CA ALA A 265 -6.56 1.83 -18.74
C ALA A 265 -6.17 3.12 -19.49
N PHE A 266 -5.89 4.20 -18.76
CA PHE A 266 -5.48 5.48 -19.34
C PHE A 266 -4.15 5.37 -20.11
N SER A 267 -3.17 4.65 -19.57
CA SER A 267 -1.88 4.44 -20.23
C SER A 267 -2.02 3.62 -21.51
N GLN A 268 -2.88 2.58 -21.50
CA GLN A 268 -3.20 1.79 -22.69
C GLN A 268 -3.94 2.62 -23.75
N GLU A 269 -4.81 3.54 -23.35
CA GLU A 269 -5.47 4.47 -24.28
C GLU A 269 -4.45 5.41 -24.95
N LEU A 270 -3.47 5.93 -24.20
CA LEU A 270 -2.41 6.80 -24.73
C LEU A 270 -1.51 6.08 -25.74
N GLU A 271 -1.24 4.79 -25.57
CA GLU A 271 -0.43 3.99 -26.50
C GLU A 271 -1.15 3.67 -27.83
N ASN A 272 -2.48 3.76 -27.85
CA ASN A 272 -3.31 3.45 -29.03
C ASN A 272 -3.65 4.67 -29.89
N ILE A 273 -3.15 5.87 -29.54
CA ILE A 273 -3.31 7.14 -30.27
C ILE A 273 -2.03 7.46 -31.04
#